data_AF-A0A9W8QLD5-F1
#
_entry.id   AF-A0A9W8QLD5-F1
#
_cell.length_a   1.000
_cell.length_b   1.000
_cell.length_c   1.000
_cell.angle_alpha   90.00
_cell.angle_beta   90.00
_cell.angle_gamma   90.00
#
_symmetry.space_group_name_H-M   'P 1'
#
loop_
_entity.id
_entity.type
_entity.pdbx_description
1 polymer ?
#
loop_
_entity_poly.entity_id
_entity_poly.type
_entity_poly.pdbx_seq_one_letter_code
_entity_poly.pdbx_strand_id
1 'polypeptide(L)'
;MVFFWFLLCQGTTALVWESVRHWGSWQERQFVDPNPFVLPSDDRRSKVEFWLPIWFYFWTWLNFFLVVPRSWTFVEKQRSPEQTAAIAIPAALSGRFKAGAFCLAISWLTILFSLRHSILHYKPRNRGLLNKSVGLVQSVPLRFVLTIPLLGALIAYQIFMSFNWELSILRFHGVVPVQFGWGFGPSLAIMLVQIIYGYVSPNEDKDLIRQRRERGEVIDRELGLVKKPAWWRRVRGEHEELSFRERIFRNVKEVGGERGIGRREEDEMERHIRQEALRMAVDDGIELPNMPQRQSQNPREDRAGVRDIISSQPNSDTTPLPRYEGKSQRRQTERVVQSAAGVLFPNNEAEAARARREAELFEDGPPPAYTDPARGRHTSERPDSAHRQNSTSTTNSVSAPPQQVRSMLDV
;
A
#
# COMPACT_ATOMS: atom_id res chain seq x y z
N MET A 1 12.44 28.21 18.84
CA MET A 1 11.39 28.44 17.82
C MET A 1 11.96 28.48 16.40
N VAL A 2 12.78 29.48 16.03
CA VAL A 2 13.15 29.76 14.62
C VAL A 2 13.77 28.58 13.84
N PHE A 3 14.58 27.74 14.48
CA PHE A 3 15.10 26.49 13.89
C PHE A 3 13.97 25.60 13.31
N PHE A 4 12.90 25.39 14.08
CA PHE A 4 11.75 24.59 13.66
C PHE A 4 10.95 25.25 12.53
N TRP A 5 10.99 26.59 12.40
CA TRP A 5 10.33 27.27 11.29
C TRP A 5 10.97 26.91 9.94
N PHE A 6 12.31 26.83 9.86
CA PHE A 6 12.99 26.40 8.63
C PHE A 6 12.71 24.94 8.26
N LEU A 7 12.64 24.04 9.26
CA LEU A 7 12.20 22.65 9.05
C LEU A 7 10.74 22.56 8.60
N LEU A 8 9.86 23.42 9.13
CA LEU A 8 8.46 23.53 8.76
C LEU A 8 8.28 24.08 7.33
N CYS A 9 9.13 25.00 6.87
CA CYS A 9 9.17 25.43 5.47
C CYS A 9 9.51 24.26 4.52
N GLN A 10 10.53 23.47 4.85
CA GLN A 10 10.87 22.26 4.08
C GLN A 10 9.74 21.23 4.13
N GLY A 11 9.19 20.93 5.32
CA GLY A 11 8.10 19.98 5.51
C GLY A 11 6.83 20.35 4.74
N THR A 12 6.44 21.63 4.74
CA THR A 12 5.30 22.11 3.94
C THR A 12 5.59 22.13 2.44
N THR A 13 6.83 22.39 2.01
CA THR A 13 7.23 22.29 0.61
C THR A 13 7.11 20.84 0.12
N ALA A 14 7.62 19.88 0.90
CA ALA A 14 7.50 18.45 0.65
C ALA A 14 6.04 17.94 0.70
N LEU A 15 5.22 18.44 1.62
CA LEU A 15 3.79 18.12 1.73
C LEU A 15 3.03 18.55 0.48
N VAL A 16 3.23 19.79 0.01
CA VAL A 16 2.59 20.26 -1.22
C VAL A 16 3.10 19.47 -2.43
N TRP A 17 4.42 19.22 -2.52
CA TRP A 17 5.01 18.39 -3.58
C TRP A 17 4.40 16.98 -3.63
N GLU A 18 4.42 16.21 -2.55
CA GLU A 18 3.87 14.85 -2.56
C GLU A 18 2.36 14.87 -2.80
N SER A 19 1.62 15.89 -2.37
CA SER A 19 0.19 16.02 -2.70
C SER A 19 -0.07 16.21 -4.21
N VAL A 20 0.81 16.94 -4.91
CA VAL A 20 0.76 17.10 -6.38
C VAL A 20 1.24 15.84 -7.08
N ARG A 21 2.32 15.21 -6.60
CA ARG A 21 2.87 13.96 -7.15
C ARG A 21 1.91 12.78 -7.03
N HIS A 22 1.27 12.64 -5.87
CA HIS A 22 0.22 11.65 -5.61
C HIS A 22 -0.97 11.85 -6.56
N TRP A 23 -1.44 13.08 -6.74
CA TRP A 23 -2.51 13.39 -7.69
C TRP A 23 -2.11 13.09 -9.14
N GLY A 24 -0.86 13.34 -9.53
CA GLY A 24 -0.32 12.96 -10.83
C GLY A 24 -0.43 11.45 -11.08
N SER A 25 0.03 10.63 -10.12
CA SER A 25 -0.10 9.17 -10.20
C SER A 25 -1.55 8.68 -10.13
N TRP A 26 -2.44 9.39 -9.42
CA TRP A 26 -3.86 9.08 -9.45
C TRP A 26 -4.47 9.34 -10.84
N GLN A 27 -4.16 10.48 -11.48
CA GLN A 27 -4.60 10.76 -12.85
C GLN A 27 -4.03 9.77 -13.87
N GLU A 28 -2.79 9.29 -13.68
CA GLU A 28 -2.23 8.20 -14.46
C GLU A 28 -3.06 6.91 -14.32
N ARG A 29 -3.34 6.46 -13.09
CA ARG A 29 -4.16 5.26 -12.83
C ARG A 29 -5.55 5.37 -13.45
N GLN A 30 -6.19 6.54 -13.37
CA GLN A 30 -7.50 6.81 -13.99
C GLN A 30 -7.47 6.65 -15.53
N PHE A 31 -6.31 6.84 -16.16
CA PHE A 31 -6.12 6.80 -17.61
C PHE A 31 -5.55 5.46 -18.11
N VAL A 32 -4.76 4.75 -17.30
CA VAL A 32 -4.16 3.44 -17.60
C VAL A 32 -5.07 2.27 -17.23
N ASP A 33 -5.77 2.32 -16.08
CA ASP A 33 -6.68 1.24 -15.63
C ASP A 33 -7.78 0.84 -16.66
N PRO A 34 -8.34 1.73 -17.50
CA PRO A 34 -9.33 1.35 -18.50
C PRO A 34 -8.73 0.57 -19.69
N ASN A 35 -7.49 0.87 -20.07
CA ASN A 35 -6.78 0.20 -21.15
C ASN A 35 -5.25 0.39 -20.96
N PRO A 36 -4.51 -0.66 -20.57
CA PRO A 36 -3.07 -0.57 -20.33
C PRO A 36 -2.22 -0.15 -21.55
N PHE A 37 -2.74 -0.27 -22.77
CA PHE A 37 -1.99 -0.05 -24.02
C PHE A 37 -2.15 1.36 -24.60
N VAL A 38 -2.87 2.28 -23.94
CA VAL A 38 -3.01 3.67 -24.42
C VAL A 38 -1.68 4.45 -24.33
N LEU A 39 -0.73 3.98 -23.52
CA LEU A 39 0.51 4.67 -23.19
C LEU A 39 1.71 3.71 -23.32
N PRO A 40 2.70 4.00 -24.19
CA PRO A 40 3.94 3.23 -24.26
C PRO A 40 4.73 3.27 -22.95
N SER A 41 5.29 2.14 -22.52
CA SER A 41 5.99 2.05 -21.23
C SER A 41 7.32 2.83 -21.19
N ASP A 42 8.00 2.99 -22.34
CA ASP A 42 9.30 3.66 -22.47
C ASP A 42 9.20 5.14 -22.93
N ASP A 43 8.02 5.73 -22.82
CA ASP A 43 7.75 7.08 -23.33
C ASP A 43 8.59 8.16 -22.65
N ARG A 44 8.83 9.27 -23.35
CA ARG A 44 9.52 10.45 -22.78
C ARG A 44 8.83 10.97 -21.50
N ARG A 45 7.51 10.77 -21.38
CA ARG A 45 6.71 11.11 -20.19
C ARG A 45 7.16 10.32 -18.96
N SER A 46 7.25 8.99 -19.08
CA SER A 46 7.70 8.07 -18.03
C SER A 46 9.10 8.46 -17.50
N LYS A 47 10.02 8.77 -18.41
CA LYS A 47 11.37 9.24 -18.07
C LYS A 47 11.35 10.58 -17.30
N VAL A 48 10.51 11.54 -17.69
CA VAL A 48 10.34 12.81 -16.94
C VAL A 48 9.72 12.57 -15.55
N GLU A 49 8.71 11.71 -15.44
CA GLU A 49 8.05 11.38 -14.18
C GLU A 49 8.96 10.63 -13.20
N PHE A 50 9.92 9.85 -13.70
CA PHE A 50 10.98 9.22 -12.91
C PHE A 50 12.02 10.23 -12.38
N TRP A 51 12.49 11.16 -13.22
CA TRP A 51 13.55 12.12 -12.82
C TRP A 51 13.04 13.31 -11.99
N LEU A 52 11.78 13.72 -12.15
CA LEU A 52 11.21 14.88 -11.44
C LEU A 52 11.30 14.81 -9.90
N PRO A 53 10.99 13.67 -9.24
CA PRO A 53 11.18 13.53 -7.80
C PRO A 53 12.64 13.67 -7.38
N ILE A 54 13.57 13.06 -8.12
CA ILE A 54 15.01 13.14 -7.82
C ILE A 54 15.48 14.60 -7.88
N TRP A 55 15.04 15.35 -8.90
CA TRP A 55 15.31 16.78 -9.04
C TRP A 55 14.71 17.61 -7.90
N PHE A 56 13.42 17.41 -7.57
CA PHE A 56 12.77 18.11 -6.45
C PHE A 56 13.48 17.86 -5.10
N TYR A 57 13.77 16.59 -4.81
CA TYR A 57 14.42 16.21 -3.55
C TYR A 57 15.86 16.71 -3.49
N PHE A 58 16.62 16.73 -4.60
CA PHE A 58 17.95 17.33 -4.64
C PHE A 58 17.93 18.80 -4.17
N TRP A 59 17.03 19.63 -4.71
CA TRP A 59 16.94 21.04 -4.31
C TRP A 59 16.41 21.24 -2.89
N THR A 60 15.50 20.38 -2.43
CA THR A 60 14.98 20.41 -1.05
C THR A 60 16.06 20.01 -0.03
N TRP A 61 16.85 18.97 -0.32
CA TRP A 61 18.01 18.58 0.49
C TRP A 61 19.13 19.63 0.44
N LEU A 62 19.36 20.28 -0.70
CA LEU A 62 20.33 21.37 -0.79
C LEU A 62 19.92 22.57 0.07
N ASN A 63 18.62 22.90 0.15
CA ASN A 63 18.12 23.86 1.14
C ASN A 63 18.43 23.40 2.58
N PHE A 64 18.16 22.12 2.90
CA PHE A 64 18.49 21.56 4.22
C PHE A 64 19.96 21.73 4.57
N PHE A 65 20.90 21.26 3.74
CA PHE A 65 22.34 21.33 4.02
C PHE A 65 22.93 22.76 4.01
N LEU A 66 22.32 23.70 3.27
CA LEU A 66 22.72 25.12 3.32
C LEU A 66 22.26 25.80 4.62
N VAL A 67 21.03 25.53 5.06
CA VAL A 67 20.32 26.29 6.10
C VAL A 67 20.42 25.68 7.49
N VAL A 68 20.24 24.36 7.62
CA VAL A 68 19.99 23.67 8.90
C VAL A 68 21.27 23.30 9.66
N PRO A 69 22.28 22.61 9.08
CA PRO A 69 23.50 22.24 9.79
C PRO A 69 24.46 23.44 9.87
N ARG A 70 24.21 24.29 10.87
CA ARG A 70 25.05 25.41 11.27
C ARG A 70 24.96 25.62 12.79
N SER A 71 25.87 26.41 13.34
CA SER A 71 25.65 26.99 14.67
C SER A 71 24.47 27.97 14.62
N TRP A 72 23.51 27.78 15.53
CA TRP A 72 22.33 28.64 15.70
C TRP A 72 22.49 29.67 16.83
N THR A 73 23.60 29.61 17.57
CA THR A 73 23.95 30.53 18.68
C THR A 73 24.05 32.00 18.28
N PHE A 74 24.12 32.33 16.98
CA PHE A 74 24.02 33.72 16.50
C PHE A 74 22.65 34.36 16.80
N VAL A 75 21.58 33.56 16.91
CA VAL A 75 20.24 34.03 17.26
C VAL A 75 20.19 34.50 18.73
N GLU A 76 20.98 33.89 19.61
CA GLU A 76 21.08 34.25 21.03
C GLU A 76 21.93 35.52 21.27
N LYS A 77 22.79 35.89 20.30
CA LYS A 77 23.69 37.06 20.34
C LYS A 77 22.97 38.37 19.96
N GLN A 78 21.78 38.56 20.53
CA GLN A 78 20.94 39.76 20.37
C GLN A 78 20.75 40.52 21.70
N ARG A 79 21.64 40.31 22.68
CA ARG A 79 21.54 40.87 24.04
C ARG A 79 22.02 42.31 24.15
N SER A 80 22.78 42.80 23.17
CA SER A 80 23.23 44.20 23.06
C SER A 80 23.15 44.67 21.60
N PRO A 81 23.03 45.99 21.34
CA PRO A 81 22.95 46.51 19.97
C PRO A 81 24.22 46.18 19.17
N GLU A 82 25.40 46.26 19.79
CA GLU A 82 26.69 45.95 19.18
C GLU A 82 26.79 44.48 18.75
N GLN A 83 26.42 43.52 19.61
CA GLN A 83 26.38 42.10 19.24
C GLN A 83 25.37 41.81 18.12
N THR A 84 24.24 42.53 18.13
CA THR A 84 23.21 42.42 17.11
C THR A 84 23.73 42.88 15.74
N ALA A 85 24.39 44.03 15.69
CA ALA A 85 25.00 44.60 14.49
C ALA A 85 26.20 43.78 13.97
N ALA A 86 27.14 43.44 14.85
CA ALA A 86 28.39 42.78 14.47
C ALA A 86 28.26 41.27 14.22
N ILE A 87 27.26 40.60 14.80
CA ILE A 87 27.14 39.13 14.76
C ILE A 87 25.77 38.65 14.26
N ALA A 88 24.67 39.07 14.88
CA ALA A 88 23.35 38.50 14.57
C ALA A 88 22.89 38.85 13.14
N ILE A 89 22.95 40.13 12.76
CA ILE A 89 22.58 40.63 11.43
C ILE A 89 23.40 39.98 10.30
N PRO A 90 24.76 40.02 10.29
CA PRO A 90 25.53 39.41 9.21
C PRO A 90 25.40 37.88 9.16
N ALA A 91 25.21 37.21 10.30
CA ALA A 91 24.94 35.77 10.33
C ALA A 91 23.56 35.40 9.74
N ALA A 92 22.55 36.26 9.90
CA ALA A 92 21.19 36.12 9.40
C ALA A 92 21.04 36.49 7.91
N LEU A 93 21.71 37.54 7.44
CA LEU A 93 21.70 37.98 6.04
C LEU A 93 22.79 37.29 5.17
N SER A 94 23.39 36.24 5.72
CA SER A 94 24.48 35.48 5.09
C SER A 94 24.05 34.75 3.82
N GLY A 95 24.99 34.57 2.88
CA GLY A 95 24.73 33.94 1.57
C GLY A 95 24.10 32.55 1.63
N ARG A 96 24.27 31.80 2.74
CA ARG A 96 23.66 30.48 2.95
C ARG A 96 22.12 30.54 2.96
N PHE A 97 21.54 31.55 3.62
CA PHE A 97 20.08 31.71 3.63
C PHE A 97 19.54 32.13 2.27
N LYS A 98 20.25 33.02 1.56
CA LYS A 98 19.92 33.47 0.19
C LYS A 98 19.94 32.29 -0.80
N ALA A 99 21.02 31.51 -0.80
CA ALA A 99 21.16 30.31 -1.62
C ALA A 99 20.09 29.26 -1.26
N GLY A 100 19.84 29.02 0.03
CA GLY A 100 18.78 28.12 0.47
C GLY A 100 17.40 28.55 -0.02
N ALA A 101 17.05 29.83 0.09
CA ALA A 101 15.77 30.35 -0.39
C ALA A 101 15.61 30.19 -1.92
N PHE A 102 16.70 30.37 -2.67
CA PHE A 102 16.73 30.08 -4.12
C PHE A 102 16.50 28.59 -4.45
N CYS A 103 17.05 27.66 -3.66
CA CYS A 103 16.76 26.22 -3.84
C CYS A 103 15.27 25.89 -3.64
N LEU A 104 14.57 26.56 -2.70
CA LEU A 104 13.13 26.39 -2.54
C LEU A 104 12.34 27.04 -3.69
N ALA A 105 12.80 28.16 -4.24
CA ALA A 105 12.20 28.73 -5.46
C ALA A 105 12.27 27.76 -6.65
N ILE A 106 13.40 27.06 -6.85
CA ILE A 106 13.52 25.99 -7.87
C ILE A 106 12.58 24.82 -7.54
N SER A 107 12.45 24.46 -6.26
CA SER A 107 11.54 23.39 -5.81
C SER A 107 10.07 23.75 -6.10
N TRP A 108 9.67 25.00 -5.91
CA TRP A 108 8.34 25.53 -6.25
C TRP A 108 8.07 25.59 -7.76
N LEU A 109 9.07 26.02 -8.56
CA LEU A 109 9.00 25.92 -10.03
C LEU A 109 8.88 24.46 -10.51
N THR A 110 9.50 23.52 -9.79
CA THR A 110 9.38 22.08 -10.07
C THR A 110 7.99 21.54 -9.74
N ILE A 111 7.35 22.00 -8.66
CA ILE A 111 5.93 21.71 -8.35
C ILE A 111 5.02 22.22 -9.49
N LEU A 112 5.21 23.47 -9.94
CA LEU A 112 4.45 24.05 -11.05
C LEU A 112 4.65 23.31 -12.37
N PHE A 113 5.89 22.90 -12.68
CA PHE A 113 6.19 22.11 -13.86
C PHE A 113 5.53 20.73 -13.80
N SER A 114 5.61 20.03 -12.66
CA SER A 114 4.99 18.72 -12.45
C SER A 114 3.47 18.79 -12.61
N LEU A 115 2.80 19.75 -11.98
CA LEU A 115 1.35 19.96 -12.14
C LEU A 115 0.96 20.21 -13.61
N ARG A 116 1.71 21.08 -14.31
CA ARG A 116 1.50 21.37 -15.74
C ARG A 116 1.73 20.15 -16.62
N HIS A 117 2.74 19.32 -16.31
CA HIS A 117 3.06 18.09 -17.01
C HIS A 117 1.91 17.08 -16.91
N SER A 118 1.43 16.79 -15.69
CA SER A 118 0.31 15.87 -15.47
C SER A 118 -0.98 16.37 -16.15
N ILE A 119 -1.28 17.67 -16.12
CA ILE A 119 -2.44 18.22 -16.85
C ILE A 119 -2.29 18.04 -18.37
N LEU A 120 -1.10 18.27 -18.92
CA LEU A 120 -0.85 18.18 -20.36
C LEU A 120 -0.93 16.74 -20.92
N HIS A 121 -0.73 15.72 -20.07
CA HIS A 121 -0.80 14.31 -20.45
C HIS A 121 -2.12 13.61 -20.07
N TYR A 122 -2.79 13.99 -18.96
CA TYR A 122 -3.97 13.28 -18.45
C TYR A 122 -5.30 14.06 -18.56
N LYS A 123 -5.32 15.25 -19.17
CA LYS A 123 -6.57 16.02 -19.43
C LYS A 123 -6.80 16.28 -20.93
N PRO A 124 -8.08 16.32 -21.38
CA PRO A 124 -8.41 16.60 -22.76
C PRO A 124 -7.93 17.99 -23.20
N ARG A 125 -7.45 18.06 -24.44
CA ARG A 125 -6.58 19.15 -24.92
C ARG A 125 -7.37 20.24 -25.68
N ASN A 126 -7.90 21.21 -24.95
CA ASN A 126 -8.64 22.35 -25.52
C ASN A 126 -7.81 23.11 -26.59
N ARG A 127 -8.46 23.46 -27.71
CA ARG A 127 -7.87 24.25 -28.81
C ARG A 127 -8.02 25.76 -28.56
N GLY A 128 -7.04 26.55 -29.03
CA GLY A 128 -6.92 28.01 -28.78
C GLY A 128 -5.95 28.34 -27.62
N LEU A 129 -5.36 29.54 -27.60
CA LEU A 129 -4.41 29.94 -26.54
C LEU A 129 -5.12 30.34 -25.24
N LEU A 130 -6.16 31.17 -25.32
CA LEU A 130 -6.96 31.58 -24.16
C LEU A 130 -7.73 30.40 -23.54
N ASN A 131 -8.29 29.52 -24.38
CA ASN A 131 -8.96 28.29 -23.93
C ASN A 131 -8.00 27.29 -23.25
N LYS A 132 -6.68 27.38 -23.49
CA LYS A 132 -5.66 26.60 -22.77
C LYS A 132 -5.36 27.19 -21.41
N SER A 133 -5.28 28.50 -21.23
CA SER A 133 -5.06 29.10 -19.91
C SER A 133 -6.30 28.95 -19.02
N VAL A 134 -7.49 29.25 -19.53
CA VAL A 134 -8.76 29.03 -18.82
C VAL A 134 -8.98 27.54 -18.53
N GLY A 135 -8.76 26.67 -19.53
CA GLY A 135 -8.87 25.22 -19.36
C GLY A 135 -7.83 24.62 -18.40
N LEU A 136 -6.63 25.20 -18.29
CA LEU A 136 -5.64 24.81 -17.29
C LEU A 136 -6.13 25.20 -15.88
N VAL A 137 -6.58 26.43 -15.66
CA VAL A 137 -7.13 26.85 -14.35
C VAL A 137 -8.34 26.01 -13.94
N GLN A 138 -9.24 25.69 -14.89
CA GLN A 138 -10.42 24.84 -14.63
C GLN A 138 -10.09 23.35 -14.40
N SER A 139 -8.93 22.86 -14.87
CA SER A 139 -8.53 21.45 -14.70
C SER A 139 -7.59 21.20 -13.52
N VAL A 140 -7.09 22.26 -12.86
CA VAL A 140 -6.39 22.18 -11.57
C VAL A 140 -7.41 21.99 -10.44
N PRO A 141 -7.29 20.94 -9.59
CA PRO A 141 -8.08 20.81 -8.37
C PRO A 141 -7.94 22.03 -7.45
N LEU A 142 -9.06 22.52 -6.91
CA LEU A 142 -9.11 23.73 -6.06
C LEU A 142 -8.08 23.71 -4.90
N ARG A 143 -7.76 22.53 -4.33
CA ARG A 143 -6.68 22.40 -3.32
C ARG A 143 -5.37 23.02 -3.77
N PHE A 144 -4.93 22.80 -5.02
CA PHE A 144 -3.65 23.29 -5.53
C PHE A 144 -3.70 24.76 -5.96
N VAL A 145 -4.88 25.25 -6.39
CA VAL A 145 -5.12 26.69 -6.62
C VAL A 145 -4.91 27.48 -5.33
N LEU A 146 -5.16 26.89 -4.16
CA LEU A 146 -4.89 27.49 -2.85
C LEU A 146 -3.48 27.19 -2.33
N THR A 147 -3.04 25.93 -2.29
CA THR A 147 -1.78 25.56 -1.61
C THR A 147 -0.53 26.01 -2.35
N ILE A 148 -0.52 26.09 -3.69
CA ILE A 148 0.68 26.47 -4.45
C ILE A 148 0.98 27.98 -4.34
N PRO A 149 0.01 28.89 -4.42
CA PRO A 149 0.24 30.31 -4.09
C PRO A 149 0.59 30.54 -2.62
N LEU A 150 -0.02 29.82 -1.66
CA LEU A 150 0.36 29.89 -0.24
C LEU A 150 1.81 29.45 -0.01
N LEU A 151 2.26 28.37 -0.68
CA LEU A 151 3.66 27.94 -0.64
C LEU A 151 4.58 28.99 -1.29
N GLY A 152 4.14 29.61 -2.39
CA GLY A 152 4.85 30.73 -3.01
C GLY A 152 5.01 31.91 -2.05
N ALA A 153 3.98 32.25 -1.28
CA ALA A 153 4.03 33.31 -0.26
C ALA A 153 4.98 32.96 0.91
N LEU A 154 5.04 31.69 1.33
CA LEU A 154 5.99 31.22 2.35
C LEU A 154 7.44 31.33 1.87
N ILE A 155 7.71 30.89 0.64
CA ILE A 155 9.04 30.95 0.04
C ILE A 155 9.44 32.40 -0.24
N ALA A 156 8.50 33.26 -0.65
CA ALA A 156 8.72 34.69 -0.78
C ALA A 156 9.10 35.35 0.56
N TYR A 157 8.48 34.95 1.68
CA TYR A 157 8.92 35.41 3.01
C TYR A 157 10.34 34.92 3.34
N GLN A 158 10.67 33.66 3.05
CA GLN A 158 12.02 33.11 3.27
C GLN A 158 13.09 33.81 2.41
N ILE A 159 12.77 34.19 1.17
CA ILE A 159 13.62 35.05 0.34
C ILE A 159 13.77 36.42 1.01
N PHE A 160 12.64 37.09 1.30
CA PHE A 160 12.61 38.45 1.84
C PHE A 160 13.41 38.60 3.15
N MET A 161 13.22 37.71 4.12
CA MET A 161 13.94 37.74 5.41
C MET A 161 15.45 37.46 5.30
N SER A 162 15.93 36.97 4.13
CA SER A 162 17.36 36.80 3.86
C SER A 162 18.02 38.08 3.32
N PHE A 163 17.22 39.08 2.93
CA PHE A 163 17.68 40.41 2.51
C PHE A 163 17.32 41.52 3.52
N ASN A 164 16.15 41.45 4.17
CA ASN A 164 15.71 42.41 5.19
C ASN A 164 15.71 41.77 6.60
N TRP A 165 16.38 42.42 7.56
CA TRP A 165 16.47 41.99 8.96
C TRP A 165 15.29 42.43 9.83
N GLU A 166 14.71 43.60 9.55
CA GLU A 166 13.74 44.28 10.42
C GLU A 166 12.46 43.48 10.64
N LEU A 167 12.00 42.81 9.57
CA LEU A 167 10.82 41.95 9.53
C LEU A 167 11.17 40.44 9.58
N SER A 168 12.43 40.11 9.85
CA SER A 168 12.91 38.73 9.92
C SER A 168 12.38 38.00 11.15
N ILE A 169 12.01 36.73 10.99
CA ILE A 169 11.66 35.84 12.11
C ILE A 169 12.86 35.52 13.03
N LEU A 170 14.09 35.83 12.59
CA LEU A 170 15.30 35.72 13.40
C LEU A 170 15.47 36.86 14.43
N ARG A 171 14.75 37.98 14.25
CA ARG A 171 14.87 39.19 15.09
C ARG A 171 14.15 39.03 16.43
N PHE A 172 14.88 39.26 17.52
CA PHE A 172 14.33 39.39 18.87
C PHE A 172 13.49 40.68 18.99
N HIS A 173 12.30 40.59 19.60
CA HIS A 173 11.24 41.62 19.54
C HIS A 173 10.96 42.15 18.12
N GLY A 174 10.87 41.26 17.13
CA GLY A 174 10.40 41.59 15.79
C GLY A 174 8.90 41.85 15.71
N VAL A 175 8.41 42.22 14.52
CA VAL A 175 7.00 42.58 14.29
C VAL A 175 6.12 41.33 14.32
N VAL A 176 5.52 41.08 15.49
CA VAL A 176 4.71 39.88 15.80
C VAL A 176 3.63 39.58 14.73
N PRO A 177 2.82 40.55 14.24
CA PRO A 177 1.86 40.28 13.16
C PRO A 177 2.46 39.72 11.88
N VAL A 178 3.69 40.12 11.51
CA VAL A 178 4.38 39.61 10.32
C VAL A 178 5.00 38.24 10.59
N GLN A 179 5.65 38.06 11.73
CA GLN A 179 6.27 36.78 12.12
C GLN A 179 5.25 35.64 12.23
N PHE A 180 4.05 35.90 12.77
CA PHE A 180 2.98 34.91 12.82
C PHE A 180 2.13 34.86 11.54
N GLY A 181 1.67 36.02 11.04
CA GLY A 181 0.77 36.09 9.89
C GLY A 181 1.40 35.67 8.55
N TRP A 182 2.64 36.07 8.28
CA TRP A 182 3.35 35.70 7.06
C TRP A 182 4.35 34.55 7.28
N GLY A 183 4.99 34.49 8.46
CA GLY A 183 5.91 33.40 8.79
C GLY A 183 5.21 32.05 8.96
N PHE A 184 4.21 31.95 9.84
CA PHE A 184 3.50 30.68 10.12
C PHE A 184 2.16 30.53 9.40
N GLY A 185 1.47 31.65 9.11
CA GLY A 185 0.13 31.67 8.51
C GLY A 185 -0.01 30.86 7.21
N PRO A 186 0.87 31.00 6.20
CA PRO A 186 0.76 30.23 4.96
C PRO A 186 0.88 28.72 5.18
N SER A 187 1.80 28.29 6.05
CA SER A 187 2.01 26.88 6.40
C SER A 187 0.81 26.29 7.13
N LEU A 188 0.21 27.04 8.06
CA LEU A 188 -1.01 26.65 8.75
C LEU A 188 -2.22 26.62 7.80
N ALA A 189 -2.33 27.58 6.88
CA ALA A 189 -3.37 27.60 5.86
C ALA A 189 -3.26 26.43 4.87
N ILE A 190 -2.04 26.07 4.43
CA ILE A 190 -1.79 24.85 3.63
C ILE A 190 -2.28 23.61 4.39
N MET A 191 -1.94 23.51 5.68
CA MET A 191 -2.34 22.37 6.52
C MET A 191 -3.86 22.28 6.64
N LEU A 192 -4.56 23.38 6.94
CA LEU A 192 -6.02 23.43 7.01
C LEU A 192 -6.68 23.06 5.67
N VAL A 193 -6.21 23.60 4.54
CA VAL A 193 -6.75 23.27 3.21
C VAL A 193 -6.62 21.77 2.92
N GLN A 194 -5.49 21.15 3.26
CA GLN A 194 -5.26 19.72 3.02
C GLN A 194 -6.08 18.83 3.98
N ILE A 195 -6.26 19.23 5.25
CA ILE A 195 -7.15 18.54 6.20
C ILE A 195 -8.61 18.61 5.73
N ILE A 196 -9.11 19.81 5.39
CA ILE A 196 -10.47 20.01 4.89
C ILE A 196 -10.69 19.21 3.61
N TYR A 197 -9.73 19.26 2.67
CA TYR A 197 -9.81 18.45 1.45
C TYR A 197 -9.88 16.95 1.76
N GLY A 198 -9.06 16.44 2.69
CA GLY A 198 -9.04 15.03 3.07
C GLY A 198 -10.35 14.51 3.69
N TYR A 199 -11.14 15.38 4.32
CA TYR A 199 -12.50 15.04 4.79
C TYR A 199 -13.57 15.14 3.69
N VAL A 200 -13.40 16.02 2.70
CA VAL A 200 -14.38 16.24 1.61
C VAL A 200 -14.17 15.30 0.43
N SER A 201 -12.93 14.88 0.15
CA SER A 201 -12.61 14.00 -0.97
C SER A 201 -12.99 12.54 -0.69
N PRO A 202 -13.65 11.83 -1.62
CA PRO A 202 -13.77 10.38 -1.53
C PRO A 202 -12.38 9.73 -1.58
N ASN A 203 -12.23 8.58 -0.92
CA ASN A 203 -10.97 7.85 -0.92
C ASN A 203 -10.66 7.31 -2.33
N GLU A 204 -9.54 7.79 -2.91
CA GLU A 204 -9.13 7.54 -4.29
C GLU A 204 -9.02 6.03 -4.63
N ASP A 205 -8.59 5.17 -3.70
CA ASP A 205 -8.50 3.72 -3.91
C ASP A 205 -9.88 3.04 -3.86
N LYS A 206 -10.84 3.53 -3.06
CA LYS A 206 -12.22 3.04 -3.08
C LYS A 206 -12.90 3.34 -4.42
N ASP A 207 -12.62 4.52 -4.98
CA ASP A 207 -13.13 4.93 -6.28
C ASP A 207 -12.50 4.12 -7.43
N LEU A 208 -11.18 3.85 -7.39
CA LEU A 208 -10.54 2.92 -8.32
C LEU A 208 -11.14 1.50 -8.23
N ILE A 209 -11.43 1.01 -7.02
CA ILE A 209 -12.09 -0.30 -6.83
C ILE A 209 -13.53 -0.29 -7.37
N ARG A 210 -14.29 0.82 -7.20
CA ARG A 210 -15.64 0.97 -7.78
C ARG A 210 -15.57 0.88 -9.32
N GLN A 211 -14.73 1.70 -9.94
CA GLN A 211 -14.57 1.72 -11.39
C GLN A 211 -14.12 0.37 -11.97
N ARG A 212 -13.24 -0.36 -11.28
CA ARG A 212 -12.80 -1.70 -11.71
C ARG A 212 -13.94 -2.74 -11.65
N ARG A 213 -14.95 -2.55 -10.78
CA ARG A 213 -16.18 -3.37 -10.79
C ARG A 213 -17.09 -2.97 -11.94
N GLU A 214 -17.37 -1.68 -12.08
CA GLU A 214 -18.21 -1.12 -13.16
C GLU A 214 -17.70 -1.56 -14.55
N ARG A 215 -16.39 -1.42 -14.82
CA ARG A 215 -15.76 -1.92 -16.06
C ARG A 215 -15.86 -3.44 -16.20
N GLY A 216 -15.69 -4.19 -15.10
CA GLY A 216 -15.84 -5.64 -15.09
C GLY A 216 -17.26 -6.12 -15.41
N GLU A 217 -18.29 -5.41 -14.94
CA GLU A 217 -19.71 -5.70 -15.19
C GLU A 217 -20.16 -5.31 -16.61
N VAL A 218 -19.49 -4.33 -17.24
CA VAL A 218 -19.65 -4.02 -18.67
C VAL A 218 -19.02 -5.12 -19.53
N ILE A 219 -17.77 -5.51 -19.24
CA ILE A 219 -17.07 -6.58 -19.98
C ILE A 219 -17.80 -7.93 -19.83
N ASP A 220 -18.30 -8.25 -18.63
CA ASP A 220 -19.18 -9.42 -18.42
C ASP A 220 -20.38 -9.41 -19.38
N ARG A 221 -21.04 -8.25 -19.51
CA ARG A 221 -22.25 -8.08 -20.32
C ARG A 221 -21.96 -8.19 -21.81
N GLU A 222 -20.87 -7.59 -22.28
CA GLU A 222 -20.41 -7.66 -23.67
C GLU A 222 -20.02 -9.09 -24.08
N LEU A 223 -19.43 -9.86 -23.16
CA LEU A 223 -19.06 -11.27 -23.37
C LEU A 223 -20.20 -12.27 -23.06
N GLY A 224 -21.39 -11.80 -22.66
CA GLY A 224 -22.51 -12.66 -22.24
C GLY A 224 -22.25 -13.46 -20.95
N LEU A 225 -21.20 -13.15 -20.20
CA LEU A 225 -20.74 -13.85 -19.01
C LEU A 225 -21.55 -13.47 -17.77
N VAL A 226 -22.65 -14.17 -17.53
CA VAL A 226 -23.41 -14.03 -16.27
C VAL A 226 -22.56 -14.51 -15.09
N LYS A 227 -22.04 -13.57 -14.28
CA LYS A 227 -21.32 -13.85 -13.03
C LYS A 227 -22.20 -14.63 -12.04
N LYS A 228 -22.06 -15.96 -12.04
CA LYS A 228 -22.82 -16.86 -11.17
C LYS A 228 -22.52 -16.58 -9.68
N PRO A 229 -23.53 -16.53 -8.80
CA PRO A 229 -23.34 -16.13 -7.40
C PRO A 229 -22.50 -17.16 -6.63
N ALA A 230 -21.87 -16.75 -5.51
CA ALA A 230 -20.93 -17.58 -4.76
C ALA A 230 -21.54 -18.84 -4.09
N TRP A 231 -22.87 -18.98 -4.08
CA TRP A 231 -23.55 -20.22 -3.70
C TRP A 231 -23.69 -21.21 -4.87
N TRP A 232 -23.69 -20.75 -6.11
CA TRP A 232 -23.86 -21.61 -7.30
C TRP A 232 -22.74 -22.67 -7.39
N ARG A 233 -21.50 -22.26 -7.11
CA ARG A 233 -20.34 -23.16 -7.05
C ARG A 233 -20.50 -24.25 -5.97
N ARG A 234 -21.21 -23.94 -4.86
CA ARG A 234 -21.50 -24.91 -3.80
C ARG A 234 -22.51 -25.95 -4.28
N VAL A 235 -23.57 -25.52 -4.96
CA VAL A 235 -24.60 -26.42 -5.51
C VAL A 235 -24.05 -27.31 -6.63
N ARG A 236 -23.03 -26.88 -7.38
CA ARG A 236 -22.35 -27.68 -8.41
C ARG A 236 -21.25 -28.63 -7.92
N GLY A 237 -20.88 -28.60 -6.64
CA GLY A 237 -19.73 -29.37 -6.13
C GLY A 237 -18.36 -28.86 -6.63
N GLU A 238 -18.25 -27.62 -7.11
CA GLU A 238 -16.98 -27.07 -7.65
C GLU A 238 -15.88 -26.87 -6.59
N HIS A 239 -16.16 -27.18 -5.32
CA HIS A 239 -15.21 -27.19 -4.20
C HIS A 239 -14.55 -28.55 -3.99
N GLU A 240 -14.99 -29.60 -4.69
CA GLU A 240 -14.23 -30.85 -4.81
C GLU A 240 -12.94 -30.56 -5.58
N GLU A 241 -11.78 -31.00 -5.07
CA GLU A 241 -10.46 -30.81 -5.71
C GLU A 241 -10.24 -31.76 -6.91
N LEU A 242 -11.28 -31.93 -7.72
CA LEU A 242 -11.27 -32.67 -8.98
C LEU A 242 -10.16 -32.16 -9.89
N SER A 243 -9.44 -33.10 -10.50
CA SER A 243 -8.35 -32.83 -11.44
C SER A 243 -8.83 -31.93 -12.58
N PHE A 244 -7.93 -31.12 -13.15
CA PHE A 244 -8.27 -30.27 -14.30
C PHE A 244 -8.80 -31.09 -15.49
N ARG A 245 -8.31 -32.33 -15.68
CA ARG A 245 -8.87 -33.30 -16.63
C ARG A 245 -10.31 -33.68 -16.28
N GLU A 246 -10.61 -34.03 -15.03
CA GLU A 246 -11.99 -34.36 -14.60
C GLU A 246 -12.94 -33.17 -14.71
N ARG A 247 -12.47 -31.95 -14.43
CA ARG A 247 -13.25 -30.72 -14.61
C ARG A 247 -13.58 -30.48 -16.09
N ILE A 248 -12.62 -30.73 -16.99
CA ILE A 248 -12.87 -30.71 -18.44
C ILE A 248 -13.86 -31.82 -18.82
N PHE A 249 -13.64 -33.08 -18.43
CA PHE A 249 -14.57 -34.17 -18.74
C PHE A 249 -15.98 -33.96 -18.16
N ARG A 250 -16.12 -33.42 -16.94
CA ARG A 250 -17.41 -33.06 -16.34
C ARG A 250 -18.10 -31.94 -17.13
N ASN A 251 -17.37 -30.92 -17.57
CA ASN A 251 -17.91 -29.84 -18.41
C ASN A 251 -18.26 -30.31 -19.83
N VAL A 252 -17.42 -31.11 -20.47
CA VAL A 252 -17.69 -31.70 -21.80
C VAL A 252 -18.90 -32.64 -21.73
N LYS A 253 -19.05 -33.41 -20.64
CA LYS A 253 -20.24 -34.23 -20.38
C LYS A 253 -21.47 -33.40 -20.00
N GLU A 254 -21.33 -32.19 -19.48
CA GLU A 254 -22.45 -31.27 -19.25
C GLU A 254 -22.90 -30.55 -20.54
N VAL A 255 -21.97 -30.25 -21.46
CA VAL A 255 -22.23 -29.56 -22.73
C VAL A 255 -22.66 -30.51 -23.86
N GLY A 256 -22.04 -31.70 -23.94
CA GLY A 256 -22.43 -32.77 -24.87
C GLY A 256 -23.48 -33.73 -24.30
N GLY A 257 -23.97 -33.51 -23.07
CA GLY A 257 -24.92 -34.37 -22.38
C GLY A 257 -26.38 -33.98 -22.59
N GLU A 258 -26.95 -34.40 -23.72
CA GLU A 258 -28.36 -34.81 -23.88
C GLU A 258 -29.41 -33.99 -23.09
N ARG A 259 -29.50 -32.67 -23.35
CA ARG A 259 -30.62 -31.83 -22.91
C ARG A 259 -31.19 -30.98 -24.06
N GLY A 260 -31.95 -31.64 -24.94
CA GLY A 260 -32.67 -30.94 -26.02
C GLY A 260 -33.61 -31.82 -26.84
N ILE A 261 -33.27 -33.08 -27.10
CA ILE A 261 -34.09 -34.00 -27.89
C ILE A 261 -34.68 -35.07 -26.98
N GLY A 262 -36.01 -35.08 -26.84
CA GLY A 262 -36.71 -36.08 -26.03
C GLY A 262 -36.85 -37.40 -26.78
N ARG A 263 -36.35 -38.48 -26.17
CA ARG A 263 -36.78 -39.87 -26.44
C ARG A 263 -36.74 -40.30 -27.91
N ARG A 264 -35.63 -40.04 -28.59
CA ARG A 264 -35.19 -40.92 -29.68
C ARG A 264 -34.41 -42.07 -29.03
N GLU A 265 -34.66 -43.30 -29.44
CA GLU A 265 -33.80 -44.43 -29.08
C GLU A 265 -32.48 -44.25 -29.85
N GLU A 266 -31.33 -44.30 -29.18
CA GLU A 266 -30.03 -44.27 -29.88
C GLU A 266 -30.01 -45.42 -30.90
N ASP A 267 -29.86 -45.11 -32.18
CA ASP A 267 -29.83 -46.12 -33.22
C ASP A 267 -28.64 -47.07 -32.97
N GLU A 268 -28.73 -48.35 -33.35
CA GLU A 268 -27.67 -49.30 -33.00
C GLU A 268 -26.31 -48.93 -33.63
N MET A 269 -26.38 -48.22 -34.76
CA MET A 269 -25.23 -47.60 -35.44
C MET A 269 -24.61 -46.44 -34.65
N GLU A 270 -25.41 -45.57 -34.01
CA GLU A 270 -24.89 -44.50 -33.14
C GLU A 270 -24.22 -45.10 -31.90
N ARG A 271 -24.82 -46.15 -31.31
CA ARG A 271 -24.20 -46.92 -30.21
C ARG A 271 -22.91 -47.61 -30.64
N HIS A 272 -22.81 -48.15 -31.86
CA HIS A 272 -21.56 -48.71 -32.39
C HIS A 272 -20.48 -47.62 -32.51
N ILE A 273 -20.75 -46.54 -33.24
CA ILE A 273 -19.81 -45.42 -33.46
C ILE A 273 -19.33 -44.85 -32.12
N ARG A 274 -20.21 -44.73 -31.12
CA ARG A 274 -19.87 -44.26 -29.78
C ARG A 274 -18.93 -45.21 -29.02
N GLN A 275 -19.14 -46.52 -29.14
CA GLN A 275 -18.24 -47.53 -28.54
C GLN A 275 -16.91 -47.64 -29.29
N GLU A 276 -16.93 -47.47 -30.60
CA GLU A 276 -15.77 -47.50 -31.49
C GLU A 276 -14.85 -46.29 -31.25
N ALA A 277 -15.42 -45.09 -31.16
CA ALA A 277 -14.70 -43.88 -30.74
C ALA A 277 -14.11 -44.00 -29.31
N LEU A 278 -14.83 -44.66 -28.39
CA LEU A 278 -14.31 -44.94 -27.04
C LEU A 278 -13.17 -45.98 -27.04
N ARG A 279 -13.15 -46.93 -27.98
CA ARG A 279 -12.03 -47.87 -28.17
C ARG A 279 -10.81 -47.15 -28.75
N MET A 280 -11.00 -46.35 -29.80
CA MET A 280 -9.93 -45.53 -30.39
C MET A 280 -9.31 -44.57 -29.36
N ALA A 281 -10.12 -43.96 -28.49
CA ALA A 281 -9.66 -43.09 -27.41
C ALA A 281 -8.93 -43.80 -26.24
N VAL A 282 -8.83 -45.14 -26.26
CA VAL A 282 -8.07 -45.96 -25.31
C VAL A 282 -6.76 -46.49 -25.91
N ASP A 283 -6.68 -46.60 -27.24
CA ASP A 283 -5.55 -47.21 -27.97
C ASP A 283 -4.45 -46.18 -28.35
N ASP A 284 -4.80 -44.89 -28.40
CA ASP A 284 -3.85 -43.82 -28.76
C ASP A 284 -2.93 -43.45 -27.56
N GLY A 285 -1.82 -44.19 -27.43
CA GLY A 285 -0.88 -44.20 -26.30
C GLY A 285 -0.04 -42.93 -26.06
N ILE A 286 -0.67 -41.75 -26.16
CA ILE A 286 -0.02 -40.45 -25.96
C ILE A 286 0.08 -40.13 -24.47
N GLU A 287 1.12 -40.66 -23.82
CA GLU A 287 1.50 -40.29 -22.45
C GLU A 287 1.96 -38.82 -22.38
N LEU A 288 0.98 -37.91 -22.21
CA LEU A 288 1.25 -36.51 -21.87
C LEU A 288 2.07 -36.45 -20.57
N PRO A 289 3.30 -35.88 -20.59
CA PRO A 289 4.18 -35.92 -19.44
C PRO A 289 3.59 -35.18 -18.24
N ASN A 290 3.74 -35.74 -17.04
CA ASN A 290 3.27 -35.16 -15.80
C ASN A 290 3.93 -33.80 -15.54
N MET A 291 3.21 -32.71 -15.86
CA MET A 291 3.60 -31.38 -15.38
C MET A 291 3.58 -31.37 -13.85
N PRO A 292 4.59 -30.76 -13.19
CA PRO A 292 4.62 -30.69 -11.73
C PRO A 292 3.39 -29.95 -11.20
N GLN A 293 2.75 -30.54 -10.18
CA GLN A 293 1.48 -30.12 -9.62
C GLN A 293 1.61 -28.74 -8.95
N ARG A 294 1.38 -27.68 -9.73
CA ARG A 294 1.51 -26.29 -9.27
C ARG A 294 0.43 -26.00 -8.21
N GLN A 295 0.85 -25.95 -6.94
CA GLN A 295 -0.03 -25.63 -5.81
C GLN A 295 -0.85 -24.36 -6.10
N SER A 296 -2.11 -24.37 -5.65
CA SER A 296 -3.13 -23.38 -6.01
C SER A 296 -2.75 -21.96 -5.58
N GLN A 297 -2.20 -21.17 -6.50
CA GLN A 297 -1.91 -19.76 -6.26
C GLN A 297 -3.22 -18.97 -6.18
N ASN A 298 -3.57 -18.50 -4.98
CA ASN A 298 -4.71 -17.61 -4.79
C ASN A 298 -4.40 -16.24 -5.44
N PRO A 299 -5.25 -15.71 -6.35
CA PRO A 299 -5.06 -14.37 -6.96
C PRO A 299 -5.24 -13.17 -5.99
N ARG A 300 -5.10 -13.43 -4.68
CA ARG A 300 -5.17 -12.47 -3.57
C ARG A 300 -3.88 -12.38 -2.77
N GLU A 301 -2.96 -13.34 -2.92
CA GLU A 301 -1.67 -13.36 -2.23
C GLU A 301 -0.64 -12.46 -2.91
N ASP A 302 -0.74 -12.26 -4.23
CA ASP A 302 0.16 -11.38 -5.01
C ASP A 302 -0.16 -9.87 -4.85
N ARG A 303 -0.65 -9.46 -3.67
CA ARG A 303 -0.74 -8.06 -3.25
C ARG A 303 0.35 -7.74 -2.22
N ALA A 304 1.49 -7.26 -2.73
CA ALA A 304 2.52 -6.49 -2.03
C ALA A 304 2.99 -7.04 -0.65
N GLY A 305 4.07 -7.83 -0.67
CA GLY A 305 4.95 -8.03 0.50
C GLY A 305 4.56 -9.12 1.50
N VAL A 306 3.48 -9.86 1.29
CA VAL A 306 3.05 -10.90 2.26
C VAL A 306 3.90 -12.18 2.19
N ARG A 307 4.57 -12.48 1.08
CA ARG A 307 5.47 -13.65 0.95
C ARG A 307 6.75 -13.51 1.79
N ASP A 308 7.33 -12.32 1.81
CA ASP A 308 8.69 -12.07 2.34
C ASP A 308 8.73 -11.90 3.88
N ILE A 309 7.59 -12.11 4.56
CA ILE A 309 7.49 -12.15 6.02
C ILE A 309 7.57 -13.60 6.54
N ILE A 310 7.36 -14.61 5.68
CA ILE A 310 7.29 -16.03 6.07
C ILE A 310 8.54 -16.81 5.62
N SER A 311 9.27 -16.33 4.62
CA SER A 311 10.43 -17.01 4.02
C SER A 311 11.80 -16.57 4.56
N SER A 312 11.87 -15.50 5.36
CA SER A 312 13.15 -14.90 5.78
C SER A 312 13.13 -14.40 7.22
N GLN A 313 13.49 -15.27 8.17
CA GLN A 313 13.88 -14.89 9.53
C GLN A 313 15.16 -15.63 9.93
N PRO A 314 16.24 -14.92 10.34
CA PRO A 314 17.46 -15.54 10.85
C PRO A 314 17.33 -15.93 12.33
N ASN A 315 18.26 -16.76 12.81
CA ASN A 315 18.30 -17.33 14.16
C ASN A 315 18.06 -16.30 15.28
N SER A 316 17.00 -16.50 16.07
CA SER A 316 16.85 -15.98 17.43
C SER A 316 15.86 -16.87 18.21
N ASP A 317 16.14 -17.15 19.49
CA ASP A 317 15.35 -18.07 20.31
C ASP A 317 13.94 -17.55 20.60
N THR A 318 12.95 -18.00 19.83
CA THR A 318 11.52 -17.90 20.17
C THR A 318 10.76 -19.11 19.64
N THR A 319 9.85 -19.66 20.46
CA THR A 319 9.06 -20.85 20.11
C THR A 319 8.06 -20.56 18.99
N PRO A 320 7.93 -21.43 17.97
CA PRO A 320 6.99 -21.21 16.87
C PRO A 320 5.53 -21.30 17.35
N LEU A 321 4.73 -20.29 17.01
CA LEU A 321 3.32 -20.20 17.41
C LEU A 321 2.43 -21.21 16.65
N PRO A 322 1.43 -21.82 17.30
CA PRO A 322 0.57 -22.83 16.66
C PRO A 322 -0.34 -22.22 15.57
N ARG A 323 -0.44 -22.94 14.45
CA ARG A 323 -1.24 -22.55 13.28
C ARG A 323 -2.74 -22.60 13.60
N TYR A 324 -3.44 -21.48 13.39
CA TYR A 324 -4.88 -21.39 13.69
C TYR A 324 -5.75 -21.90 12.53
N GLU A 325 -6.39 -23.05 12.70
CA GLU A 325 -7.26 -23.69 11.69
C GLU A 325 -8.75 -23.29 11.79
N GLY A 326 -9.10 -22.37 12.70
CA GLY A 326 -10.48 -21.99 12.98
C GLY A 326 -11.13 -21.14 11.88
N LYS A 327 -12.32 -21.53 11.43
CA LYS A 327 -13.08 -20.91 10.31
C LYS A 327 -13.55 -19.46 10.54
N SER A 328 -13.29 -18.86 11.71
CA SER A 328 -13.79 -17.53 12.10
C SER A 328 -12.74 -16.43 11.93
N GLN A 329 -12.75 -15.75 10.78
CA GLN A 329 -11.74 -14.74 10.40
C GLN A 329 -11.58 -13.59 11.42
N ARG A 330 -12.66 -13.20 12.13
CA ARG A 330 -12.61 -12.18 13.19
C ARG A 330 -11.65 -12.53 14.34
N ARG A 331 -11.71 -13.78 14.84
CA ARG A 331 -10.79 -14.26 15.90
C ARG A 331 -9.34 -14.36 15.42
N GLN A 332 -9.14 -14.63 14.13
CA GLN A 332 -7.81 -14.61 13.52
C GLN A 332 -7.24 -13.19 13.48
N THR A 333 -8.04 -12.18 13.08
CA THR A 333 -7.61 -10.78 13.12
C THR A 333 -7.39 -10.26 14.54
N GLU A 334 -8.24 -10.66 15.50
CA GLU A 334 -8.07 -10.31 16.92
C GLU A 334 -6.74 -10.88 17.47
N ARG A 335 -6.41 -12.15 17.18
CA ARG A 335 -5.12 -12.76 17.57
C ARG A 335 -3.90 -12.11 16.90
N VAL A 336 -3.99 -11.74 15.61
CA VAL A 336 -2.88 -11.08 14.89
C VAL A 336 -2.63 -9.65 15.39
N VAL A 337 -3.69 -8.91 15.73
CA VAL A 337 -3.54 -7.59 16.39
C VAL A 337 -2.95 -7.75 17.79
N GLN A 338 -3.35 -8.79 18.53
CA GLN A 338 -2.86 -9.07 19.87
C GLN A 338 -1.39 -9.52 19.89
N SER A 339 -0.92 -10.29 18.90
CA SER A 339 0.51 -10.62 18.76
C SER A 339 1.35 -9.42 18.31
N ALA A 340 0.86 -8.62 17.36
CA ALA A 340 1.52 -7.38 16.95
C ALA A 340 1.66 -6.38 18.11
N ALA A 341 0.65 -6.27 18.97
CA ALA A 341 0.71 -5.45 20.19
C ALA A 341 1.76 -5.93 21.20
N GLY A 342 2.05 -7.24 21.27
CA GLY A 342 3.14 -7.78 22.09
C GLY A 342 4.52 -7.30 21.63
N VAL A 343 4.79 -7.38 20.32
CA VAL A 343 6.06 -6.94 19.72
C VAL A 343 6.27 -5.42 19.85
N LEU A 344 5.19 -4.63 19.84
CA LEU A 344 5.27 -3.16 19.93
C LEU A 344 5.36 -2.63 21.37
N PHE A 345 4.98 -3.41 22.39
CA PHE A 345 4.98 -2.99 23.79
C PHE A 345 5.53 -4.10 24.73
N PRO A 346 6.85 -4.37 24.70
CA PRO A 346 7.50 -5.40 25.53
C PRO A 346 7.58 -4.98 27.02
N ASN A 347 6.48 -5.18 27.75
CA ASN A 347 6.41 -5.03 29.20
C ASN A 347 6.42 -6.41 29.86
N ASN A 348 7.58 -6.83 30.38
CA ASN A 348 7.81 -8.17 30.95
C ASN A 348 6.80 -8.56 32.04
N GLU A 349 6.34 -7.61 32.87
CA GLU A 349 5.31 -7.87 33.89
C GLU A 349 3.96 -8.25 33.28
N ALA A 350 3.58 -7.63 32.17
CA ALA A 350 2.35 -7.92 31.45
C ALA A 350 2.43 -9.24 30.67
N GLU A 351 3.64 -9.73 30.36
CA GLU A 351 3.86 -11.08 29.83
C GLU A 351 3.87 -12.13 30.95
N ALA A 352 4.53 -11.88 32.09
CA ALA A 352 4.45 -12.76 33.25
C ALA A 352 3.01 -12.92 33.77
N ALA A 353 2.22 -11.84 33.78
CA ALA A 353 0.79 -11.89 34.13
C ALA A 353 -0.07 -12.59 33.06
N ARG A 354 0.31 -12.54 31.78
CA ARG A 354 -0.33 -13.33 30.71
C ARG A 354 0.02 -14.80 30.83
N ALA A 355 1.29 -15.17 30.96
CA ALA A 355 1.74 -16.55 31.11
C ALA A 355 1.10 -17.23 32.34
N ARG A 356 0.92 -16.50 33.46
CA ARG A 356 0.14 -17.01 34.60
C ARG A 356 -1.33 -17.22 34.26
N ARG A 357 -2.01 -16.26 33.63
CA ARG A 357 -3.43 -16.37 33.29
C ARG A 357 -3.70 -17.37 32.16
N GLU A 358 -2.73 -17.60 31.29
CA GLU A 358 -2.76 -18.64 30.27
C GLU A 358 -2.49 -20.00 30.89
N ALA A 359 -1.56 -20.14 31.85
CA ALA A 359 -1.43 -21.36 32.66
C ALA A 359 -2.72 -21.67 33.44
N GLU A 360 -3.33 -20.66 34.08
CA GLU A 360 -4.63 -20.72 34.78
C GLU A 360 -5.82 -21.01 33.83
N LEU A 361 -5.64 -20.87 32.51
CA LEU A 361 -6.58 -21.27 31.45
C LEU A 361 -6.19 -22.59 30.75
N PHE A 362 -5.00 -23.13 31.00
CA PHE A 362 -4.53 -24.44 30.55
C PHE A 362 -4.59 -25.49 31.67
N GLU A 363 -4.70 -25.07 32.93
CA GLU A 363 -5.23 -25.86 34.04
C GLU A 363 -6.75 -26.04 33.88
N ASP A 364 -7.15 -26.68 32.78
CA ASP A 364 -8.51 -27.15 32.48
C ASP A 364 -8.85 -28.39 33.34
N GLY A 365 -8.56 -28.29 34.65
CA GLY A 365 -9.24 -29.06 35.67
C GLY A 365 -10.71 -28.61 35.75
N PRO A 366 -11.62 -29.44 36.28
CA PRO A 366 -12.99 -29.00 36.47
C PRO A 366 -13.00 -27.74 37.35
N PRO A 367 -13.77 -26.69 36.97
CA PRO A 367 -13.72 -25.42 37.67
C PRO A 367 -13.99 -25.62 39.16
N PRO A 368 -13.30 -24.89 40.06
CA PRO A 368 -13.43 -25.06 41.50
C PRO A 368 -14.91 -24.97 41.87
N ALA A 369 -15.41 -26.03 42.51
CA ALA A 369 -16.85 -26.19 42.72
C ALA A 369 -17.43 -24.96 43.42
N TYR A 370 -18.41 -24.33 42.78
CA TYR A 370 -19.08 -23.15 43.33
C TYR A 370 -19.82 -23.54 44.61
N THR A 371 -19.15 -23.33 45.73
CA THR A 371 -19.68 -23.52 47.08
C THR A 371 -20.51 -22.30 47.45
N ASP A 372 -21.59 -22.09 46.69
CA ASP A 372 -22.72 -21.32 47.19
C ASP A 372 -23.28 -22.07 48.42
N PRO A 373 -23.33 -21.47 49.63
CA PRO A 373 -23.77 -22.15 50.85
C PRO A 373 -25.30 -22.39 50.90
N ALA A 374 -25.92 -22.67 49.74
CA ALA A 374 -27.32 -22.96 49.58
C ALA A 374 -27.56 -24.10 48.56
N ARG A 375 -28.49 -25.00 48.89
CA ARG A 375 -29.32 -25.79 47.94
C ARG A 375 -28.73 -27.05 47.25
N GLY A 376 -28.10 -27.92 48.04
CA GLY A 376 -28.42 -29.36 48.10
C GLY A 376 -28.55 -30.27 46.85
N ARG A 377 -27.61 -31.23 46.77
CA ARG A 377 -27.82 -32.69 46.52
C ARG A 377 -28.47 -33.16 45.19
N HIS A 378 -27.66 -33.74 44.30
CA HIS A 378 -27.73 -35.18 43.93
C HIS A 378 -26.48 -35.64 43.13
N THR A 379 -26.46 -36.86 42.56
CA THR A 379 -25.26 -37.71 42.36
C THR A 379 -25.20 -38.42 40.99
N SER A 380 -24.06 -39.07 40.67
CA SER A 380 -23.79 -40.04 39.57
C SER A 380 -23.54 -39.46 38.14
N GLU A 381 -22.71 -40.04 37.24
CA GLU A 381 -21.62 -41.04 37.38
C GLU A 381 -20.57 -41.00 36.21
N ARG A 382 -19.54 -41.87 36.35
CA ARG A 382 -18.31 -42.16 35.56
C ARG A 382 -18.53 -42.82 34.15
N PRO A 383 -17.50 -43.22 33.35
CA PRO A 383 -16.05 -42.82 33.23
C PRO A 383 -15.39 -42.86 31.80
N ASP A 384 -14.07 -42.54 31.70
CA ASP A 384 -12.93 -43.15 30.94
C ASP A 384 -13.03 -43.53 29.42
N SER A 385 -11.99 -43.54 28.56
CA SER A 385 -10.54 -43.15 28.50
C SER A 385 -10.13 -43.01 26.99
N ALA A 386 -8.89 -42.98 26.43
CA ALA A 386 -7.46 -43.16 26.79
C ALA A 386 -6.57 -42.41 25.71
N HIS A 387 -5.30 -41.97 25.90
CA HIS A 387 -3.98 -42.67 25.81
C HIS A 387 -3.68 -43.45 24.50
N ARG A 388 -2.48 -43.43 23.86
CA ARG A 388 -1.13 -42.83 24.15
C ARG A 388 -0.13 -42.94 22.96
N GLN A 389 0.82 -41.98 22.81
CA GLN A 389 2.28 -42.14 22.45
C GLN A 389 2.72 -42.90 21.15
N ASN A 390 3.98 -42.89 20.66
CA ASN A 390 5.08 -41.88 20.50
C ASN A 390 6.17 -42.46 19.54
N SER A 391 7.22 -41.66 19.22
CA SER A 391 8.51 -42.08 18.59
C SER A 391 8.47 -42.28 17.05
N THR A 392 9.57 -42.24 16.27
CA THR A 392 11.03 -42.33 16.57
C THR A 392 11.88 -41.44 15.62
N SER A 393 13.17 -41.27 15.93
CA SER A 393 14.19 -40.44 15.24
C SER A 393 15.02 -41.15 14.14
N THR A 394 15.56 -40.39 13.17
CA THR A 394 16.93 -40.48 12.55
C THR A 394 17.09 -39.31 11.55
N THR A 395 18.02 -38.36 11.60
CA THR A 395 19.52 -38.36 11.49
C THR A 395 20.10 -38.61 10.09
N ASN A 396 21.10 -37.79 9.71
CA ASN A 396 21.98 -37.86 8.51
C ASN A 396 21.36 -37.40 7.17
N SER A 397 22.09 -36.75 6.24
CA SER A 397 23.46 -36.17 6.29
C SER A 397 23.65 -35.11 5.17
N VAL A 398 24.47 -34.08 5.42
CA VAL A 398 24.78 -33.01 4.45
C VAL A 398 26.20 -33.15 3.90
N SER A 399 26.35 -33.48 2.61
CA SER A 399 27.65 -33.45 1.91
C SER A 399 27.53 -33.52 0.38
N ALA A 400 27.34 -32.38 -0.29
CA ALA A 400 27.55 -32.23 -1.74
C ALA A 400 27.94 -30.78 -2.08
N PRO A 401 28.94 -30.53 -2.94
CA PRO A 401 29.36 -29.18 -3.33
C PRO A 401 28.41 -28.55 -4.37
N PRO A 402 28.37 -27.20 -4.47
CA PRO A 402 27.39 -26.49 -5.31
C PRO A 402 27.67 -26.61 -6.82
N GLN A 403 26.59 -26.74 -7.59
CA GLN A 403 26.62 -26.89 -9.04
C GLN A 403 26.71 -25.51 -9.74
N GLN A 404 27.67 -25.35 -10.66
CA GLN A 404 27.82 -24.11 -11.44
C GLN A 404 26.90 -24.10 -12.66
N VAL A 405 26.29 -22.94 -12.95
CA VAL A 405 25.33 -22.73 -14.04
C VAL A 405 26.01 -22.10 -15.26
N ARG A 406 25.77 -22.63 -16.46
CA ARG A 406 26.20 -22.02 -17.74
C ARG A 406 25.14 -21.06 -18.29
N SER A 407 25.57 -20.10 -19.10
CA SER A 407 24.73 -19.01 -19.62
C SER A 407 23.87 -19.44 -20.82
N MET A 408 22.65 -18.89 -20.93
CA MET A 408 21.70 -19.18 -22.01
C MET A 408 22.00 -18.37 -23.30
N LEU A 409 23.20 -18.51 -23.85
CA LEU A 409 23.54 -18.00 -25.20
C LEU A 409 24.29 -19.01 -26.09
N ASP A 410 24.60 -20.21 -25.59
CA ASP A 410 25.06 -21.35 -26.40
C ASP A 410 23.86 -22.24 -26.77
N VAL A 411 23.43 -22.19 -28.03
CA VAL A 411 22.60 -23.20 -28.74
C VAL A 411 23.15 -23.34 -30.16
#